data_AF-C1E8Q7-F1
#
_entry.id   AF-C1E8Q7-F1
#
_cell.length_a   1.000
_cell.length_b   1.000
_cell.length_c   1.000
_cell.angle_alpha   90.00
_cell.angle_beta   90.00
_cell.angle_gamma   90.00
#
_symmetry.space_group_name_H-M   'P 1'
#
loop_
_entity.id
_entity.type
_entity.pdbx_description
1 polymer ?
#
loop_
_entity_poly.entity_id
_entity_poly.type
_entity_poly.pdbx_seq_one_letter_code
_entity_poly.pdbx_strand_id
1 'polypeptide(L)'
;MSLEGETQGSDKWLALRSSRLTASAFSNACGFWRGGRNELWEEKLGLAEPFAGNEATEWGSGKEDEAVAAYKNLTGADVSHMLFRVLSPDEAELWLGASPDGLIAAPGAADVDPATGVPPGVLEIKCPWNKGDPVGAKPYPRAPWYYVPQVQGLMAVFDRQWCDLFCYTVEHGSAIYRVERDPEYWAMMYRALSDFWWQHVVPGKHAIAAGEDPERFRPSETHALTDELKRRSREISNAAQMRRYTARDTRGSG
;
A
#
# COMPACT_ATOMS: atom_id res chain seq x y z
N MET A 1 -12.83 15.68 1.87
CA MET A 1 -13.88 14.77 1.37
C MET A 1 -13.56 13.36 1.84
N SER A 2 -14.36 12.82 2.76
CA SER A 2 -14.32 11.40 3.17
C SER A 2 -15.35 10.65 2.32
N LEU A 3 -15.00 9.47 1.79
CA LEU A 3 -15.93 8.59 1.08
C LEU A 3 -16.60 7.65 2.09
N GLU A 4 -17.43 8.16 2.98
CA GLU A 4 -18.25 7.27 3.80
C GLU A 4 -19.32 6.60 2.90
N GLY A 5 -19.13 5.31 2.56
CA GLY A 5 -20.15 4.48 1.90
C GLY A 5 -19.89 4.00 0.45
N GLU A 6 -18.71 4.21 -0.12
CA GLU A 6 -18.37 3.78 -1.51
C GLU A 6 -17.60 2.45 -1.54
N THR A 7 -17.72 1.60 -2.56
CA THR A 7 -17.00 0.29 -2.56
C THR A 7 -15.61 0.38 -3.21
N GLN A 8 -14.61 -0.30 -2.66
CA GLN A 8 -13.29 -0.50 -3.29
C GLN A 8 -13.47 -1.14 -4.68
N GLY A 9 -12.75 -0.62 -5.69
CA GLY A 9 -12.88 -1.07 -7.08
C GLY A 9 -14.02 -0.43 -7.89
N SER A 10 -14.84 0.45 -7.31
CA SER A 10 -15.87 1.21 -8.05
C SER A 10 -15.29 2.29 -8.98
N ASP A 11 -16.03 2.70 -10.02
CA ASP A 11 -15.61 3.77 -10.95
C ASP A 11 -15.26 5.09 -10.24
N LYS A 12 -16.04 5.45 -9.21
CA LYS A 12 -15.81 6.65 -8.42
C LYS A 12 -14.55 6.55 -7.56
N TRP A 13 -14.27 5.36 -7.00
CA TRP A 13 -13.01 5.06 -6.32
C TRP A 13 -11.82 5.13 -7.31
N LEU A 14 -11.97 4.59 -8.52
CA LEU A 14 -10.95 4.67 -9.58
C LEU A 14 -10.66 6.11 -10.01
N ALA A 15 -11.69 6.93 -10.21
CA ALA A 15 -11.55 8.34 -10.60
C ALA A 15 -10.86 9.20 -9.51
N LEU A 16 -11.10 8.90 -8.23
CA LEU A 16 -10.42 9.59 -7.13
C LEU A 16 -8.94 9.21 -7.03
N ARG A 17 -8.59 7.98 -7.40
CA ARG A 17 -7.20 7.50 -7.44
C ARG A 17 -6.44 7.97 -8.66
N SER A 18 -7.08 8.12 -9.81
CA SER A 18 -6.41 8.61 -11.03
C SER A 18 -5.92 10.06 -10.86
N SER A 19 -6.63 10.85 -10.05
CA SER A 19 -6.26 12.22 -9.72
C SER A 19 -5.21 12.35 -8.60
N ARG A 20 -4.72 11.23 -8.02
CA ARG A 20 -3.86 11.22 -6.83
C ARG A 20 -2.72 10.21 -6.92
N LEU A 21 -1.70 10.41 -6.09
CA LEU A 21 -0.67 9.41 -5.82
C LEU A 21 -1.10 8.53 -4.65
N THR A 22 -1.25 7.22 -4.90
CA THR A 22 -1.73 6.26 -3.91
C THR A 22 -0.58 5.46 -3.29
N ALA A 23 -0.70 5.06 -2.02
CA ALA A 23 0.35 4.32 -1.30
C ALA A 23 0.94 3.12 -2.06
N SER A 24 0.12 2.36 -2.79
CA SER A 24 0.55 1.24 -3.62
C SER A 24 1.55 1.63 -4.73
N ALA A 25 1.57 2.89 -5.16
CA ALA A 25 2.45 3.41 -6.20
C ALA A 25 3.71 4.10 -5.65
N PHE A 26 3.88 4.20 -4.32
CA PHE A 26 4.99 4.96 -3.74
C PHE A 26 6.36 4.37 -4.08
N SER A 27 6.48 3.03 -4.13
CA SER A 27 7.71 2.37 -4.58
C SER A 27 8.08 2.76 -6.02
N ASN A 28 7.08 2.86 -6.91
CA ASN A 28 7.28 3.32 -8.29
C ASN A 28 7.72 4.79 -8.32
N ALA A 29 6.98 5.68 -7.64
CA ALA A 29 7.33 7.11 -7.56
C ALA A 29 8.73 7.37 -6.97
N CYS A 30 9.18 6.51 -6.05
CA CYS A 30 10.51 6.54 -5.45
C CYS A 30 11.61 5.88 -6.31
N GLY A 31 11.31 5.33 -7.50
CA GLY A 31 12.31 4.74 -8.39
C GLY A 31 12.77 3.34 -7.98
N PHE A 32 11.90 2.54 -7.36
CA PHE A 32 12.32 1.20 -6.92
C PHE A 32 12.61 0.26 -8.08
N TRP A 33 11.92 0.46 -9.21
CA TRP A 33 12.00 -0.36 -10.40
C TRP A 33 12.43 0.46 -11.60
N ARG A 34 13.16 -0.18 -12.51
CA ARG A 34 13.50 0.41 -13.81
C ARG A 34 12.21 0.75 -14.56
N GLY A 35 12.12 1.96 -15.11
CA GLY A 35 10.94 2.45 -15.84
C GLY A 35 9.75 2.85 -14.95
N GLY A 36 9.62 2.34 -13.72
CA GLY A 36 8.43 2.52 -12.90
C GLY A 36 8.04 3.98 -12.57
N ARG A 37 9.00 4.90 -12.42
CA ARG A 37 8.71 6.35 -12.27
C ARG A 37 8.09 6.92 -13.56
N ASN A 38 8.62 6.54 -14.71
CA ASN A 38 8.18 7.04 -16.00
C ASN A 38 6.80 6.49 -16.36
N GLU A 39 6.60 5.17 -16.20
CA GLU A 39 5.31 4.51 -16.41
C GLU A 39 4.22 5.15 -15.53
N LEU A 40 4.52 5.38 -14.25
CA LEU A 40 3.59 6.05 -13.34
C LEU A 40 3.33 7.49 -13.75
N TRP A 41 4.32 8.22 -14.25
CA TRP A 41 4.14 9.59 -14.74
C TRP A 41 3.23 9.62 -15.97
N GLU A 42 3.43 8.71 -16.93
CA GLU A 42 2.57 8.56 -18.12
C GLU A 42 1.13 8.21 -17.73
N GLU A 43 0.94 7.27 -16.79
CA GLU A 43 -0.37 6.94 -16.22
C GLU A 43 -1.04 8.19 -15.62
N LYS A 44 -0.32 8.96 -14.79
CA LYS A 44 -0.89 10.15 -14.14
C LYS A 44 -1.21 11.29 -15.10
N LEU A 45 -0.55 11.35 -16.26
CA LEU A 45 -0.84 12.31 -17.31
C LEU A 45 -1.92 11.82 -18.29
N GLY A 46 -2.34 10.55 -18.20
CA GLY A 46 -3.26 9.95 -19.17
C GLY A 46 -2.64 9.69 -20.54
N LEU A 47 -1.30 9.57 -20.60
CA LEU A 47 -0.54 9.25 -21.83
C LEU A 47 -0.48 7.74 -22.09
N ALA A 48 -0.67 6.95 -21.03
CA ALA A 48 -0.82 5.50 -21.11
C ALA A 48 -2.25 5.11 -20.73
N GLU A 49 -2.76 4.05 -21.36
CA GLU A 49 -4.04 3.47 -20.97
C GLU A 49 -4.01 3.06 -19.49
N PRO A 50 -5.08 3.31 -18.72
CA PRO A 50 -5.17 2.85 -17.34
C PRO A 50 -4.93 1.34 -17.27
N PHE A 51 -4.21 0.91 -16.24
CA PHE A 51 -3.98 -0.51 -16.02
C PHE A 51 -5.32 -1.26 -15.88
N ALA A 52 -5.62 -2.13 -16.84
CA ALA A 52 -6.89 -2.85 -16.93
C ALA A 52 -7.01 -4.04 -15.95
N GLY A 53 -6.02 -4.26 -15.09
CA GLY A 53 -5.91 -5.49 -14.30
C GLY A 53 -5.05 -6.55 -14.97
N ASN A 54 -4.55 -7.49 -14.17
CA ASN A 54 -3.95 -8.74 -14.63
C ASN A 54 -4.37 -9.90 -13.71
N GLU A 55 -4.01 -11.13 -14.09
CA GLU A 55 -4.33 -12.35 -13.33
C GLU A 55 -3.86 -12.26 -11.86
N ALA A 56 -2.73 -11.60 -11.59
CA ALA A 56 -2.23 -11.44 -10.23
C ALA A 56 -3.10 -10.50 -9.38
N THR A 57 -3.61 -9.41 -9.96
CA THR A 57 -4.53 -8.51 -9.25
C THR A 57 -5.91 -9.12 -9.08
N GLU A 58 -6.41 -9.85 -10.08
CA GLU A 58 -7.68 -10.57 -10.00
C GLU A 58 -7.64 -11.65 -8.91
N TRP A 59 -6.54 -12.42 -8.86
CA TRP A 59 -6.28 -13.38 -7.79
C TRP A 59 -6.27 -12.73 -6.41
N GLY A 60 -5.59 -11.59 -6.28
CA GLY A 60 -5.52 -10.83 -5.04
C GLY A 60 -6.92 -10.46 -4.54
N SER A 61 -7.69 -9.78 -5.38
CA SER A 61 -9.06 -9.36 -5.07
C SER A 61 -9.97 -10.55 -4.74
N GLY A 62 -9.87 -11.64 -5.51
CA GLY A 62 -10.68 -12.85 -5.28
C GLY A 62 -10.36 -13.58 -3.97
N LYS A 63 -9.24 -13.28 -3.31
CA LYS A 63 -8.81 -13.89 -2.05
C LYS A 63 -8.84 -12.96 -0.84
N GLU A 64 -9.22 -11.70 -1.04
CA GLU A 64 -9.19 -10.69 0.01
C GLU A 64 -10.11 -11.05 1.19
N ASP A 65 -11.37 -11.41 0.93
CA ASP A 65 -12.35 -11.77 1.97
C ASP A 65 -11.90 -12.99 2.79
N GLU A 66 -11.38 -14.03 2.11
CA GLU A 66 -10.83 -15.23 2.76
C GLU A 66 -9.64 -14.86 3.65
N ALA A 67 -8.75 -13.99 3.17
CA ALA A 67 -7.57 -13.54 3.90
C ALA A 67 -7.95 -12.69 5.13
N VAL A 68 -8.93 -11.79 5.03
CA VAL A 68 -9.45 -11.02 6.18
C VAL A 68 -10.01 -11.96 7.24
N ALA A 69 -10.83 -12.93 6.85
CA ALA A 69 -11.40 -13.90 7.79
C ALA A 69 -10.32 -14.73 8.48
N ALA A 70 -9.32 -15.22 7.73
CA ALA A 70 -8.17 -15.93 8.28
C ALA A 70 -7.40 -15.05 9.28
N TYR A 71 -7.13 -13.79 8.94
CA TYR A 71 -6.43 -12.86 9.82
C TYR A 71 -7.19 -12.64 11.14
N LYS A 72 -8.51 -12.40 11.08
CA LYS A 72 -9.36 -12.24 12.27
C LYS A 72 -9.31 -13.49 13.15
N ASN A 73 -9.43 -14.67 12.57
CA ASN A 73 -9.38 -15.94 13.31
C ASN A 73 -8.02 -16.20 13.98
N LEU A 74 -6.92 -15.87 13.30
CA LEU A 74 -5.56 -16.09 13.79
C LEU A 74 -5.14 -15.13 14.91
N THR A 75 -5.67 -13.91 14.88
CA THR A 75 -5.24 -12.83 15.78
C THR A 75 -6.27 -12.47 16.84
N GLY A 76 -7.54 -12.85 16.64
CA GLY A 76 -8.67 -12.37 17.44
C GLY A 76 -8.98 -10.87 17.22
N ALA A 77 -8.29 -10.20 16.29
CA ALA A 77 -8.47 -8.79 16.04
C ALA A 77 -9.80 -8.53 15.32
N ASP A 78 -10.44 -7.41 15.66
CA ASP A 78 -11.52 -6.88 14.83
C ASP A 78 -10.93 -6.01 13.72
N VAL A 79 -11.45 -6.19 12.52
CA VAL A 79 -11.00 -5.47 11.32
C VAL A 79 -12.21 -4.85 10.65
N SER A 80 -12.20 -3.52 10.59
CA SER A 80 -13.19 -2.75 9.83
C SER A 80 -12.64 -2.43 8.45
N HIS A 81 -13.44 -2.63 7.42
CA HIS A 81 -13.12 -2.09 6.10
C HIS A 81 -13.25 -0.57 6.14
N MET A 82 -12.23 0.10 5.64
CA MET A 82 -12.20 1.55 5.57
C MET A 82 -11.72 1.95 4.19
N LEU A 83 -12.36 2.97 3.66
CA LEU A 83 -12.19 3.36 2.26
C LEU A 83 -11.00 4.30 2.11
N PHE A 84 -10.82 4.74 0.87
CA PHE A 84 -9.76 5.66 0.48
C PHE A 84 -9.79 6.96 1.32
N ARG A 85 -8.64 7.32 1.89
CA ARG A 85 -8.40 8.61 2.55
C ARG A 85 -7.24 9.37 1.90
N VAL A 86 -7.31 10.68 1.97
CA VAL A 86 -6.18 11.58 1.66
C VAL A 86 -5.35 11.80 2.91
N LEU A 87 -4.06 12.13 2.73
CA LEU A 87 -3.13 12.37 3.83
C LEU A 87 -3.58 13.49 4.77
N SER A 88 -4.08 14.58 4.20
CA SER A 88 -4.52 15.75 4.94
C SER A 88 -5.74 16.37 4.25
N PRO A 89 -6.64 17.01 5.02
CA PRO A 89 -7.73 17.78 4.46
C PRO A 89 -7.27 19.09 3.80
N ASP A 90 -6.02 19.50 3.99
CA ASP A 90 -5.42 20.65 3.30
C ASP A 90 -5.43 20.43 1.79
N GLU A 91 -5.91 21.44 1.05
CA GLU A 91 -5.96 21.43 -0.41
C GLU A 91 -4.59 21.15 -1.03
N ALA A 92 -3.51 21.67 -0.42
CA ALA A 92 -2.14 21.45 -0.85
C ALA A 92 -1.68 19.99 -0.71
N GLU A 93 -2.39 19.15 0.06
CA GLU A 93 -2.03 17.76 0.35
C GLU A 93 -3.03 16.74 -0.21
N LEU A 94 -4.06 17.20 -0.93
CA LEU A 94 -5.07 16.31 -1.53
C LEU A 94 -4.51 15.37 -2.60
N TRP A 95 -3.26 15.57 -3.01
CA TRP A 95 -2.56 14.80 -4.02
C TRP A 95 -2.11 13.42 -3.54
N LEU A 96 -2.01 13.18 -2.23
CA LEU A 96 -1.55 11.92 -1.67
C LEU A 96 -2.67 11.23 -0.89
N GLY A 97 -2.86 9.93 -1.12
CA GLY A 97 -3.84 9.15 -0.39
C GLY A 97 -3.55 7.66 -0.34
N ALA A 98 -4.39 6.92 0.37
CA ALA A 98 -4.24 5.48 0.51
C ALA A 98 -5.58 4.79 0.82
N SER A 99 -5.65 3.50 0.53
CA SER A 99 -6.76 2.60 0.84
C SER A 99 -6.15 1.35 1.46
N PRO A 100 -6.34 1.09 2.76
CA PRO A 100 -5.88 -0.12 3.42
C PRO A 100 -6.86 -1.25 3.14
N ASP A 101 -6.40 -2.49 3.22
CA ASP A 101 -7.30 -3.65 3.16
C ASP A 101 -8.15 -3.76 4.44
N GLY A 102 -7.65 -3.21 5.55
CA GLY A 102 -8.46 -3.01 6.75
C GLY A 102 -7.81 -2.11 7.79
N LEU A 103 -8.65 -1.59 8.69
CA LEU A 103 -8.20 -1.03 9.95
C LEU A 103 -8.41 -2.01 11.08
N ILE A 104 -7.36 -2.22 11.86
CA ILE A 104 -7.38 -3.09 13.03
C ILE A 104 -7.82 -2.24 14.21
N ALA A 105 -8.98 -2.57 14.78
CA ALA A 105 -9.52 -1.90 15.95
C ALA A 105 -8.98 -2.53 17.24
N ALA A 106 -8.91 -1.71 18.29
CA ALA A 106 -8.84 -2.25 19.64
C ALA A 106 -10.26 -2.70 20.06
N PRO A 107 -10.40 -3.79 20.83
CA PRO A 107 -11.69 -4.26 21.33
C PRO A 107 -12.48 -3.17 22.06
N GLY A 108 -13.78 -3.07 21.76
CA GLY A 108 -14.71 -2.22 22.52
C GLY A 108 -14.54 -0.71 22.34
N ALA A 109 -14.00 -0.26 21.20
CA ALA A 109 -13.73 1.17 20.89
C ALA A 109 -12.72 1.85 21.84
N ALA A 110 -11.88 1.07 22.53
CA ALA A 110 -10.79 1.60 23.34
C ALA A 110 -9.66 2.16 22.45
N ASP A 111 -8.85 3.09 23.00
CA ASP A 111 -7.66 3.60 22.31
C ASP A 111 -6.52 2.57 22.23
N VAL A 112 -6.60 1.52 23.05
CA VAL A 112 -5.71 0.36 23.08
C VAL A 112 -6.50 -0.88 23.43
N ASP A 113 -6.05 -2.04 22.96
CA ASP A 113 -6.62 -3.31 23.38
C ASP A 113 -6.34 -3.53 24.88
N PRO A 114 -7.37 -3.64 25.74
CA PRO A 114 -7.18 -3.78 27.18
C PRO A 114 -6.53 -5.12 27.58
N ALA A 115 -6.57 -6.14 26.73
CA ALA A 115 -5.95 -7.44 26.99
C ALA A 115 -4.47 -7.48 26.60
N THR A 116 -4.10 -6.80 25.50
CA THR A 116 -2.74 -6.86 24.93
C THR A 116 -1.94 -5.57 25.10
N GLY A 117 -2.60 -4.45 25.43
CA GLY A 117 -2.04 -3.10 25.47
C GLY A 117 -1.72 -2.52 24.09
N VAL A 118 -2.09 -3.19 23.00
CA VAL A 118 -1.70 -2.83 21.64
C VAL A 118 -2.70 -1.79 21.06
N PRO A 119 -2.23 -0.64 20.54
CA PRO A 119 -3.12 0.34 19.90
C PRO A 119 -3.65 -0.15 18.55
N PRO A 120 -4.72 0.46 18.00
CA PRO A 120 -5.19 0.22 16.63
C PRO A 120 -4.06 0.28 15.60
N GLY A 121 -4.20 -0.51 14.53
CA GLY A 121 -3.21 -0.63 13.46
C GLY A 121 -3.83 -0.63 12.08
N VAL A 122 -2.99 -0.83 11.06
CA VAL A 122 -3.42 -1.05 9.67
C VAL A 122 -3.20 -2.51 9.27
N LEU A 123 -4.12 -3.07 8.49
CA LEU A 123 -3.95 -4.33 7.80
C LEU A 123 -3.70 -4.08 6.31
N GLU A 124 -2.64 -4.70 5.78
CA GLU A 124 -2.35 -4.81 4.35
C GLU A 124 -2.16 -6.29 4.01
N ILE A 125 -2.96 -6.81 3.09
CA ILE A 125 -3.03 -8.20 2.68
C ILE A 125 -2.30 -8.38 1.35
N LYS A 126 -1.53 -9.46 1.25
CA LYS A 126 -0.90 -9.90 0.01
C LYS A 126 -1.18 -11.37 -0.23
N CYS A 127 -1.81 -11.65 -1.36
CA CYS A 127 -2.04 -13.00 -1.90
C CYS A 127 -1.08 -13.22 -3.10
N PRO A 128 0.07 -13.89 -2.92
CA PRO A 128 1.09 -13.96 -3.95
C PRO A 128 0.66 -14.79 -5.17
N TRP A 129 0.86 -14.25 -6.38
CA TRP A 129 0.63 -14.95 -7.65
C TRP A 129 1.75 -15.92 -8.06
N ASN A 130 2.92 -15.84 -7.39
CA ASN A 130 4.04 -16.78 -7.53
C ASN A 130 4.35 -17.17 -9.01
N LYS A 131 4.54 -16.17 -9.87
CA LYS A 131 4.90 -16.33 -11.29
C LYS A 131 3.92 -17.22 -12.09
N GLY A 132 2.61 -17.16 -11.79
CA GLY A 132 1.60 -17.96 -12.48
C GLY A 132 1.17 -19.23 -11.74
N ASP A 133 1.74 -19.50 -10.56
CA ASP A 133 1.34 -20.61 -9.69
C ASP A 133 0.93 -20.10 -8.29
N PRO A 134 -0.22 -19.43 -8.18
CA PRO A 134 -0.70 -18.91 -6.91
C PRO A 134 -0.97 -19.99 -5.86
N VAL A 135 -1.31 -21.21 -6.27
CA VAL A 135 -1.62 -22.33 -5.37
C VAL A 135 -0.34 -22.83 -4.68
N GLY A 136 0.76 -22.92 -5.42
CA GLY A 136 2.09 -23.24 -4.88
C GLY A 136 2.76 -22.11 -4.11
N ALA A 137 2.11 -20.94 -3.98
CA ALA A 137 2.70 -19.80 -3.29
C ALA A 137 2.88 -20.05 -1.80
N LYS A 138 4.03 -19.60 -1.26
CA LYS A 138 4.38 -19.73 0.16
C LYS A 138 4.54 -18.35 0.79
N PRO A 139 4.28 -18.21 2.09
CA PRO A 139 4.57 -16.97 2.80
C PRO A 139 6.04 -16.58 2.64
N TYR A 140 6.28 -15.29 2.41
CA TYR A 140 7.62 -14.74 2.24
C TYR A 140 8.55 -15.08 3.44
N PRO A 141 9.87 -15.18 3.25
CA PRO A 141 10.81 -15.38 4.35
C PRO A 141 10.88 -14.21 5.33
N ARG A 142 10.48 -13.02 4.88
CA ARG A 142 10.42 -11.75 5.62
C ARG A 142 9.46 -10.81 4.90
N ALA A 143 9.06 -9.72 5.53
CA ALA A 143 8.29 -8.66 4.87
C ALA A 143 9.04 -8.22 3.60
N PRO A 144 8.47 -8.31 2.38
CA PRO A 144 9.17 -7.85 1.20
C PRO A 144 9.45 -6.35 1.29
N TRP A 145 10.73 -5.97 1.27
CA TRP A 145 11.17 -4.60 1.51
C TRP A 145 10.54 -3.58 0.54
N TYR A 146 10.17 -4.01 -0.67
CA TYR A 146 9.51 -3.15 -1.66
C TYR A 146 8.05 -2.81 -1.33
N TYR A 147 7.44 -3.44 -0.31
CA TYR A 147 6.15 -3.02 0.26
C TYR A 147 6.30 -2.01 1.40
N VAL A 148 7.51 -1.75 1.91
CA VAL A 148 7.74 -0.79 2.99
C VAL A 148 7.23 0.62 2.64
N PRO A 149 7.48 1.17 1.42
CA PRO A 149 6.87 2.44 1.02
C PRO A 149 5.34 2.46 1.16
N GLN A 150 4.66 1.40 0.74
CA GLN A 150 3.21 1.30 0.81
C GLN A 150 2.72 1.30 2.26
N VAL A 151 3.26 0.42 3.11
CA VAL A 151 2.79 0.30 4.51
C VAL A 151 3.11 1.53 5.35
N GLN A 152 4.26 2.17 5.12
CA GLN A 152 4.60 3.46 5.77
C GLN A 152 3.64 4.57 5.31
N GLY A 153 3.24 4.56 4.03
CA GLY A 153 2.22 5.45 3.49
C GLY A 153 0.86 5.26 4.12
N LEU A 154 0.41 4.02 4.29
CA LEU A 154 -0.84 3.70 4.97
C LEU A 154 -0.83 4.19 6.42
N MET A 155 0.24 3.92 7.17
CA MET A 155 0.39 4.39 8.54
C MET A 155 0.38 5.92 8.66
N ALA A 156 0.95 6.63 7.69
CA ALA A 156 0.91 8.08 7.65
C ALA A 156 -0.49 8.63 7.37
N VAL A 157 -1.19 8.10 6.35
CA VAL A 157 -2.54 8.56 5.96
C VAL A 157 -3.59 8.26 7.03
N PHE A 158 -3.47 7.11 7.70
CA PHE A 158 -4.45 6.67 8.71
C PHE A 158 -4.04 7.00 10.13
N ASP A 159 -2.89 7.65 10.33
CA ASP A 159 -2.29 7.96 11.62
C ASP A 159 -2.27 6.73 12.56
N ARG A 160 -1.49 5.73 12.17
CA ARG A 160 -1.31 4.47 12.91
C ARG A 160 0.17 4.23 13.18
N GLN A 161 0.46 3.60 14.31
CA GLN A 161 1.85 3.37 14.75
C GLN A 161 2.46 2.10 14.15
N TRP A 162 1.63 1.19 13.65
CA TRP A 162 2.08 -0.07 13.06
C TRP A 162 1.12 -0.57 11.97
N CYS A 163 1.65 -1.40 11.09
CA CYS A 163 0.92 -2.10 10.04
C CYS A 163 1.26 -3.60 10.10
N ASP A 164 0.24 -4.45 10.07
CA ASP A 164 0.41 -5.86 9.77
C ASP A 164 0.35 -6.07 8.26
N LEU A 165 1.48 -6.44 7.68
CA LEU A 165 1.52 -6.99 6.34
C LEU A 165 1.20 -8.49 6.44
N PHE A 166 0.00 -8.88 6.03
CA PHE A 166 -0.46 -10.26 6.07
C PHE A 166 -0.28 -10.95 4.72
N CYS A 167 0.60 -11.93 4.66
CA CYS A 167 0.75 -12.78 3.49
C CYS A 167 -0.11 -14.03 3.65
N TYR A 168 -1.20 -14.10 2.89
CA TYR A 168 -2.11 -15.23 2.84
C TYR A 168 -1.79 -16.12 1.65
N THR A 169 -1.66 -17.43 1.87
CA THR A 169 -1.57 -18.41 0.78
C THR A 169 -2.54 -19.56 1.03
N VAL A 170 -3.02 -20.15 -0.06
CA VAL A 170 -4.14 -21.11 0.00
C VAL A 170 -3.69 -22.44 0.61
N GLU A 171 -2.57 -22.99 0.17
CA GLU A 171 -2.12 -24.34 0.55
C GLU A 171 -0.97 -24.37 1.57
N HIS A 172 -0.25 -23.26 1.74
CA HIS A 172 1.02 -23.25 2.47
C HIS A 172 1.02 -22.36 3.71
N GLY A 173 -0.17 -22.01 4.19
CA GLY A 173 -0.38 -21.24 5.41
C GLY A 173 -0.21 -19.75 5.18
N SER A 174 0.18 -19.04 6.23
CA SER A 174 0.22 -17.58 6.21
C SER A 174 1.31 -17.03 7.11
N ALA A 175 1.63 -15.75 6.91
CA ALA A 175 2.54 -15.03 7.79
C ALA A 175 2.11 -13.58 7.98
N ILE A 176 2.21 -13.10 9.21
CA ILE A 176 2.05 -11.69 9.55
C ILE A 176 3.43 -11.10 9.77
N TYR A 177 3.71 -9.98 9.13
CA TYR A 177 4.88 -9.15 9.39
C TYR A 177 4.42 -7.81 9.98
N ARG A 178 4.72 -7.57 11.25
CA ARG A 178 4.44 -6.28 11.90
C ARG A 178 5.54 -5.29 11.56
N VAL A 179 5.17 -4.22 10.87
CA VAL A 179 6.02 -3.11 10.49
C VAL A 179 5.64 -1.89 11.33
N GLU A 180 6.60 -1.36 12.08
CA GLU A 180 6.43 -0.15 12.88
C GLU A 180 6.55 1.10 12.01
N ARG A 181 5.85 2.17 12.38
CA ARG A 181 5.97 3.48 11.75
C ARG A 181 7.38 4.03 11.95
N ASP A 182 7.99 4.48 10.87
CA ASP A 182 9.30 5.15 10.89
C ASP A 182 9.10 6.59 10.38
N PRO A 183 9.03 7.58 11.30
CA PRO A 183 8.83 8.98 10.92
C PRO A 183 9.94 9.56 10.04
N GLU A 184 11.19 9.11 10.21
CA GLU A 184 12.32 9.58 9.40
C GLU A 184 12.25 9.03 7.99
N TYR A 185 11.94 7.73 7.87
CA TYR A 185 11.71 7.09 6.59
C TYR A 185 10.53 7.74 5.86
N TRP A 186 9.42 7.99 6.55
CA TRP A 186 8.28 8.71 6.00
C TRP A 186 8.68 10.10 5.50
N ALA A 187 9.41 10.89 6.29
CA ALA A 187 9.85 12.22 5.88
C ALA A 187 10.74 12.19 4.62
N MET A 188 11.64 11.21 4.54
CA MET A 188 12.50 11.02 3.36
C MET A 188 11.68 10.60 2.13
N MET A 189 10.78 9.65 2.30
CA MET A 189 9.90 9.18 1.24
C MET A 189 8.99 10.30 0.75
N TYR A 190 8.34 11.02 1.66
CA TYR A 190 7.46 12.15 1.34
C TYR A 190 8.16 13.21 0.48
N ARG A 191 9.45 13.51 0.73
CA ARG A 191 10.24 14.40 -0.14
C ARG A 191 10.33 13.88 -1.58
N ALA A 192 10.61 12.59 -1.76
CA ALA A 192 10.66 11.98 -3.10
C ALA A 192 9.28 11.92 -3.77
N LEU A 193 8.21 11.67 -3.00
CA LEU A 193 6.84 11.69 -3.50
C LEU A 193 6.41 13.10 -3.92
N SER A 194 6.76 14.10 -3.12
CA SER A 194 6.47 15.52 -3.37
C SER A 194 7.22 16.02 -4.61
N ASP A 195 8.50 15.66 -4.77
CA ASP A 195 9.27 15.92 -5.98
C ASP A 195 8.55 15.33 -7.21
N PHE A 196 8.25 14.04 -7.18
CA PHE A 196 7.52 13.35 -8.24
C PHE A 196 6.21 14.06 -8.61
N TRP A 197 5.42 14.46 -7.62
CA TRP A 197 4.13 15.08 -7.88
C TRP A 197 4.26 16.51 -8.40
N TRP A 198 4.96 17.38 -7.67
CA TRP A 198 4.95 18.82 -7.91
C TRP A 198 5.95 19.28 -8.96
N GLN A 199 7.03 18.54 -9.21
CA GLN A 199 8.01 18.89 -10.25
C GLN A 199 7.74 18.18 -11.58
N HIS A 200 7.01 17.06 -11.56
CA HIS A 200 6.82 16.24 -12.76
C HIS A 200 5.35 16.06 -13.15
N VAL A 201 4.49 15.59 -12.25
CA VAL A 201 3.08 15.30 -12.60
C VAL A 201 2.28 16.58 -12.83
N VAL A 202 2.30 17.53 -11.89
CA VAL A 202 1.48 18.75 -11.99
C VAL A 202 1.89 19.63 -13.18
N PRO A 203 3.18 19.94 -13.39
CA PRO A 203 3.61 20.70 -14.56
C PRO A 203 3.33 19.96 -15.88
N GLY A 204 3.49 18.63 -15.90
CA GLY A 204 3.14 17.79 -17.04
C GLY A 204 1.65 17.87 -17.41
N LYS A 205 0.76 17.82 -16.41
CA LYS A 205 -0.69 18.03 -16.62
C LYS A 205 -1.00 19.43 -17.17
N HIS A 206 -0.32 20.47 -16.68
CA HIS A 206 -0.50 21.83 -17.20
C HIS A 206 -0.03 21.96 -18.65
N ALA A 207 1.09 21.32 -19.04
CA ALA A 207 1.54 21.29 -20.43
C ALA A 207 0.50 20.64 -21.34
N ILE A 208 -0.04 19.47 -20.98
CA ILE A 208 -1.09 18.79 -21.74
C ILE A 208 -2.33 19.69 -21.89
N ALA A 209 -2.77 20.31 -20.78
CA ALA A 209 -3.94 21.21 -20.81
C ALA A 209 -3.72 22.45 -21.69
N ALA A 210 -2.48 22.91 -21.84
CA ALA A 210 -2.08 24.00 -22.73
C ALA A 210 -1.84 23.56 -24.19
N GLY A 211 -1.95 22.26 -24.50
CA GLY A 211 -1.61 21.71 -25.82
C GLY A 211 -0.10 21.64 -26.10
N GLU A 212 0.73 21.68 -25.06
CA GLU A 212 2.19 21.57 -25.13
C GLU A 212 2.65 20.12 -24.87
N ASP A 213 3.87 19.80 -25.33
CA ASP A 213 4.53 18.53 -25.04
C ASP A 213 4.97 18.47 -23.55
N PRO A 214 4.47 17.51 -22.75
CA PRO A 214 4.85 17.38 -21.35
C PRO A 214 6.26 16.81 -21.13
N GLU A 215 6.95 16.32 -22.17
CA GLU A 215 8.20 15.56 -22.06
C GLU A 215 9.31 16.27 -21.27
N ARG A 216 9.36 17.61 -21.31
CA ARG A 216 10.31 18.41 -20.50
C ARG A 216 10.16 18.21 -18.98
N PHE A 217 9.02 17.70 -18.53
CA PHE A 217 8.71 17.42 -17.13
C PHE A 217 8.83 15.94 -16.79
N ARG A 218 9.26 15.08 -17.72
CA ARG A 218 9.45 13.66 -17.45
C ARG A 218 10.48 13.47 -16.32
N PRO A 219 10.18 12.67 -15.29
CA PRO A 219 11.13 12.39 -14.22
C PRO A 219 12.28 11.51 -14.71
N SER A 220 13.44 11.61 -14.07
CA SER A 220 14.48 10.58 -14.19
C SER A 220 13.97 9.21 -13.70
N GLU A 221 14.52 8.11 -14.20
CA GLU A 221 14.12 6.74 -13.76
C GLU A 221 14.24 6.54 -12.25
N THR A 222 15.18 7.23 -11.59
CA THR A 222 15.42 7.19 -10.16
C THR A 222 15.46 8.60 -9.56
N HIS A 223 15.06 8.71 -8.29
CA HIS A 223 15.19 9.92 -7.49
C HIS A 223 16.53 9.91 -6.75
N ALA A 224 17.04 11.08 -6.34
CA ALA A 224 18.29 11.18 -5.58
C ALA A 224 18.29 10.37 -4.26
N LEU A 225 17.11 10.11 -3.70
CA LEU A 225 16.92 9.33 -2.46
C LEU A 225 16.62 7.84 -2.71
N THR A 226 16.56 7.37 -3.96
CA THR A 226 16.15 6.00 -4.29
C THR A 226 16.99 4.94 -3.57
N ASP A 227 18.31 5.04 -3.62
CA ASP A 227 19.18 4.02 -3.03
C ASP A 227 19.09 3.98 -1.51
N GLU A 228 18.99 5.15 -0.88
CA GLU A 228 18.82 5.27 0.56
C GLU A 228 17.45 4.74 1.01
N LEU A 229 16.36 5.06 0.28
CA LEU A 229 15.04 4.50 0.54
C LEU A 229 15.02 2.97 0.39
N LYS A 230 15.71 2.42 -0.61
CA LYS A 230 15.87 0.97 -0.78
C LYS A 230 16.66 0.36 0.38
N ARG A 231 17.71 1.03 0.87
CA ARG A 231 18.52 0.57 2.01
C ARG A 231 17.68 0.56 3.29
N ARG A 232 17.06 1.69 3.66
CA ARG A 232 16.19 1.81 4.84
C ARG A 232 14.98 0.86 4.77
N SER A 233 14.40 0.65 3.59
CA SER A 233 13.32 -0.34 3.39
C SER A 233 13.76 -1.76 3.78
N ARG A 234 15.00 -2.16 3.46
CA ARG A 234 15.53 -3.46 3.85
C ARG A 234 15.76 -3.56 5.36
N GLU A 235 16.19 -2.48 5.99
CA GLU A 235 16.38 -2.42 7.45
C GLU A 235 15.05 -2.57 8.18
N ILE A 236 14.03 -1.80 7.78
CA ILE A 236 12.66 -1.90 8.31
C ILE A 236 12.10 -3.31 8.07
N SER A 237 12.27 -3.85 6.87
CA SER A 237 11.88 -5.24 6.52
C SER A 237 12.55 -6.29 7.41
N ASN A 238 13.83 -6.13 7.73
CA ASN A 238 14.58 -7.05 8.58
C ASN A 238 14.20 -6.94 10.06
N ALA A 239 13.80 -5.74 10.52
CA ALA A 239 13.36 -5.49 11.88
C ALA A 239 11.90 -5.90 12.14
N ALA A 240 11.10 -6.09 11.08
CA ALA A 240 9.70 -6.45 11.18
C ALA A 240 9.49 -7.77 11.94
N GLN A 241 8.62 -7.76 12.95
CA GLN A 241 8.32 -8.96 13.72
C GLN A 241 7.49 -9.92 12.88
N MET A 242 7.90 -11.19 12.80
CA MET A 242 7.24 -12.19 11.98
C MET A 242 6.54 -13.25 12.82
N ARG A 243 5.25 -13.49 12.53
CA ARG A 243 4.48 -14.65 13.01
C ARG A 243 4.11 -15.51 11.82
N ARG A 244 4.39 -16.81 11.90
CA ARG A 244 4.08 -17.79 10.84
C ARG A 244 3.03 -18.77 11.32
N TYR A 245 2.14 -19.13 10.42
CA TYR A 245 1.01 -20.00 10.68
C TYR A 245 1.00 -21.13 9.66
N THR A 246 0.71 -22.34 10.12
CA THR A 246 0.58 -23.49 9.23
C THR A 246 -0.68 -23.37 8.35
N ALA A 247 -0.79 -24.21 7.34
CA ALA A 247 -2.00 -24.33 6.54
C ALA A 247 -3.22 -24.79 7.37
N ARG A 248 -3.00 -25.47 8.49
CA ARG A 248 -4.07 -25.84 9.42
C ARG A 248 -4.55 -24.63 10.22
N ASP A 249 -3.62 -23.86 10.78
CA ASP A 249 -3.96 -22.66 11.56
C ASP A 249 -4.71 -21.65 10.68
N THR A 250 -4.24 -21.45 9.45
CA THR A 250 -4.78 -20.45 8.50
C THR A 250 -6.22 -20.76 8.07
N ARG A 251 -6.57 -22.04 7.92
CA ARG A 251 -7.94 -22.47 7.53
C ARG A 251 -8.94 -22.41 8.69
N GLY A 252 -8.47 -22.26 9.93
CA GLY A 252 -9.29 -22.40 11.12
C GLY A 252 -9.67 -23.86 11.40
N SER A 253 -10.19 -24.11 12.59
CA SER A 253 -10.80 -25.42 12.91
C SER A 253 -12.17 -25.46 12.24
N GLY A 254 -12.30 -26.27 11.19
CA GLY A 254 -13.62 -26.66 10.67
C GLY A 254 -14.41 -27.48 11.68
#